data_AF-A0AAF0AVF1-F1
#
_entry.id   AF-A0AAF0AVF1-F1
#
_cell.length_a   1.000
_cell.length_b   1.000
_cell.length_c   1.000
_cell.angle_alpha   90.00
_cell.angle_beta   90.00
_cell.angle_gamma   90.00
#
_symmetry.space_group_name_H-M   'P 1'
#
loop_
_entity.id
_entity.type
_entity.pdbx_description
1 polymer ?
#
loop_
_entity_poly.entity_id
_entity_poly.type
_entity_poly.pdbx_seq_one_letter_code
_entity_poly.pdbx_strand_id
1 'polypeptide(L)'
;MSTGSSREELQKKLHEKLDKFRSQRKLPKDTDRKTLVQIRKEKAEQRAQAKKGAKAAARVTEQRKGTKPDAASEDKELGSLEHAVNPTTGTPDITYGTLLLGQDKFTNGELKKSSKRKGPTDVYGAMKHLEAKRARVEQYDEEKKKKIEESDTWHRVLLQAEGKKLQDNEKLLKKTMKRKEKEKKTSSMAWLERNKAVHQTMAQRQKKREENLQKRRDSKKSNKKSAKKSDKKPDKKSDKRFDKKNKKPKPSKGK
;
A
#
# COMPACT_ATOMS: atom_id res chain seq x y z
N MET A 1 -26.82 -54.82 -32.38
CA MET A 1 -26.06 -53.58 -32.63
C MET A 1 -25.28 -53.24 -31.37
N SER A 2 -23.96 -53.38 -31.38
CA SER A 2 -23.12 -53.21 -30.18
C SER A 2 -22.89 -51.72 -29.92
N THR A 3 -23.52 -51.19 -28.88
CA THR A 3 -23.50 -49.76 -28.50
C THR A 3 -22.43 -49.46 -27.44
N GLY A 4 -21.24 -50.03 -27.58
CA GLY A 4 -20.07 -49.65 -26.79
C GLY A 4 -19.25 -48.60 -27.53
N SER A 5 -19.25 -47.34 -27.07
CA SER A 5 -18.34 -46.31 -27.61
C SER A 5 -16.91 -46.86 -27.63
N SER A 6 -16.25 -46.80 -28.78
CA SER A 6 -14.88 -47.35 -28.95
C SER A 6 -13.94 -46.71 -27.93
N ARG A 7 -12.97 -47.48 -27.41
CA ARG A 7 -11.96 -47.01 -26.45
C ARG A 7 -11.29 -45.71 -26.91
N GLU A 8 -11.07 -45.59 -28.21
CA GLU A 8 -10.49 -44.39 -28.83
C GLU A 8 -11.41 -43.17 -28.74
N GLU A 9 -12.73 -43.34 -28.88
CA GLU A 9 -13.70 -42.26 -28.73
C GLU A 9 -13.76 -41.76 -27.28
N LEU A 10 -13.65 -42.67 -26.30
CA LEU A 10 -13.59 -42.31 -24.89
C LEU A 10 -12.30 -41.54 -24.56
N GLN A 11 -11.17 -41.96 -25.12
CA GLN A 11 -9.90 -41.24 -24.98
C GLN A 11 -9.96 -39.85 -25.63
N LYS A 12 -10.54 -39.72 -26.83
CA LYS A 12 -10.75 -38.42 -27.50
C LYS A 12 -11.62 -37.49 -26.66
N LYS A 13 -12.78 -37.98 -26.18
CA LYS A 13 -13.69 -37.24 -25.29
C LYS A 13 -12.99 -36.80 -23.99
N LEU A 14 -12.13 -37.65 -23.42
CA LEU A 14 -11.33 -37.30 -22.23
C LEU A 14 -10.31 -36.21 -22.54
N HIS A 15 -9.57 -36.32 -23.64
CA HIS A 15 -8.58 -35.32 -24.06
C HIS A 15 -9.23 -33.96 -24.32
N GLU A 16 -10.36 -33.91 -25.02
CA GLU A 16 -11.14 -32.68 -25.23
C GLU A 16 -11.60 -32.07 -23.91
N LYS A 17 -12.07 -32.88 -22.96
CA LYS A 17 -12.48 -32.42 -21.64
C LYS A 17 -11.30 -31.85 -20.84
N LEU A 18 -10.14 -32.51 -20.89
CA LEU A 18 -8.91 -32.00 -20.27
C LEU A 18 -8.45 -30.69 -20.90
N ASP A 19 -8.53 -30.56 -22.21
CA ASP A 19 -8.18 -29.33 -22.92
C ASP A 19 -9.15 -28.18 -22.64
N LYS A 20 -10.45 -28.46 -22.48
CA LYS A 20 -11.44 -27.49 -21.98
C LYS A 20 -11.07 -26.99 -20.57
N PHE A 21 -10.69 -27.88 -19.65
CA PHE A 21 -10.24 -27.46 -18.31
C PHE A 21 -8.88 -26.76 -18.32
N ARG A 22 -8.00 -27.06 -19.27
CA ARG A 22 -6.72 -26.35 -19.45
C ARG A 22 -6.95 -24.95 -20.00
N SER A 23 -7.82 -24.78 -20.99
CA SER A 23 -8.15 -23.47 -21.56
C SER A 23 -8.88 -22.57 -20.54
N GLN A 24 -9.83 -23.13 -19.77
CA GLN A 24 -10.47 -22.42 -18.65
C GLN A 24 -9.46 -21.91 -17.62
N ARG A 25 -8.42 -22.71 -17.32
CA ARG A 25 -7.32 -22.34 -16.40
C ARG A 25 -6.19 -21.55 -17.08
N LYS A 26 -6.30 -21.27 -18.38
CA LYS A 26 -5.26 -20.62 -19.21
C LYS A 26 -3.89 -21.29 -19.08
N LEU A 27 -3.89 -22.62 -18.99
CA LEU A 27 -2.68 -23.42 -18.86
C LEU A 27 -2.15 -23.76 -20.27
N PRO A 28 -0.84 -23.58 -20.54
CA PRO A 28 -0.26 -23.92 -21.84
C PRO A 28 -0.38 -25.43 -22.13
N LYS A 29 -0.56 -25.79 -23.41
CA LYS A 29 -0.69 -27.18 -23.87
C LYS A 29 0.65 -27.93 -23.84
N ASP A 30 1.76 -27.21 -24.02
CA ASP A 30 3.09 -27.81 -24.05
C ASP A 30 3.59 -28.12 -22.64
N THR A 31 3.95 -29.39 -22.42
CA THR A 31 4.46 -29.87 -21.13
C THR A 31 5.99 -29.93 -21.08
N ASP A 32 6.64 -29.70 -22.22
CA ASP A 32 8.09 -29.74 -22.34
C ASP A 32 8.74 -28.59 -21.58
N ARG A 33 9.68 -28.95 -20.70
CA ARG A 33 10.36 -27.97 -19.85
C ARG A 33 11.07 -26.88 -20.65
N LYS A 34 11.58 -27.20 -21.84
CA LYS A 34 12.31 -26.26 -22.71
C LYS A 34 11.38 -25.19 -23.28
N THR A 35 10.22 -25.59 -23.81
CA THR A 35 9.22 -24.67 -24.37
C THR A 35 8.62 -23.78 -23.30
N LEU A 36 8.36 -24.32 -22.09
CA LEU A 36 7.90 -23.53 -20.94
C LEU A 36 8.92 -22.47 -20.49
N VAL A 37 10.22 -22.73 -20.61
CA VAL A 37 11.26 -21.74 -20.30
C VAL A 37 11.33 -20.65 -21.36
N GLN A 38 11.18 -21.00 -22.64
CA GLN A 38 11.13 -20.02 -23.75
C GLN A 38 9.92 -19.09 -23.62
N ILE A 39 8.71 -19.64 -23.40
CA ILE A 39 7.49 -18.85 -23.17
C ILE A 39 7.66 -17.90 -21.96
N ARG A 40 8.35 -18.34 -20.90
CA ARG A 40 8.65 -17.47 -19.75
C ARG A 40 9.61 -16.34 -20.08
N LYS A 41 10.65 -16.61 -20.90
CA LYS A 41 11.60 -15.59 -21.35
C LYS A 41 10.91 -14.57 -22.24
N GLU A 42 10.17 -15.01 -23.25
CA GLU A 42 9.39 -14.14 -24.16
C GLU A 42 8.39 -13.27 -23.39
N LYS A 43 7.66 -13.85 -22.43
CA LYS A 43 6.73 -13.10 -21.58
C LYS A 43 7.44 -12.09 -20.67
N ALA A 44 8.66 -12.39 -20.21
CA ALA A 44 9.46 -11.45 -19.44
C ALA A 44 9.98 -10.30 -20.32
N GLU A 45 10.40 -10.60 -21.55
CA GLU A 45 10.84 -9.62 -22.53
C GLU A 45 9.70 -8.69 -22.95
N GLN A 46 8.52 -9.22 -23.25
CA GLN A 46 7.32 -8.42 -23.54
C GLN A 46 6.96 -7.48 -22.37
N ARG A 47 7.06 -7.95 -21.12
CA ARG A 47 6.84 -7.10 -19.93
C ARG A 47 7.91 -6.03 -19.79
N ALA A 48 9.17 -6.35 -20.09
CA ALA A 48 10.26 -5.39 -20.07
C ALA A 48 10.06 -4.31 -21.15
N GLN A 49 9.66 -4.70 -22.36
CA GLN A 49 9.33 -3.78 -23.45
C GLN A 49 8.12 -2.90 -23.10
N ALA A 50 7.03 -3.47 -22.57
CA ALA A 50 5.87 -2.70 -22.12
C ALA A 50 6.23 -1.71 -20.99
N LYS A 51 7.09 -2.11 -20.05
CA LYS A 51 7.58 -1.22 -18.98
C LYS A 51 8.47 -0.10 -19.53
N LYS A 52 9.31 -0.38 -20.54
CA LYS A 52 10.10 0.64 -21.25
C LYS A 52 9.19 1.62 -22.00
N GLY A 53 8.18 1.12 -22.72
CA GLY A 53 7.19 1.95 -23.41
C GLY A 53 6.38 2.84 -22.46
N ALA A 54 5.91 2.30 -21.33
CA ALA A 54 5.19 3.06 -20.32
C ALA A 54 6.07 4.16 -19.68
N LYS A 55 7.35 3.87 -19.42
CA LYS A 55 8.31 4.88 -18.92
C LYS A 55 8.58 5.97 -19.96
N ALA A 56 8.73 5.60 -21.24
CA ALA A 56 8.93 6.58 -22.32
C ALA A 56 7.69 7.47 -22.47
N ALA A 57 6.48 6.89 -22.46
CA ALA A 57 5.23 7.64 -22.50
C ALA A 57 5.10 8.59 -21.29
N ALA A 58 5.44 8.11 -20.08
CA ALA A 58 5.43 8.95 -18.88
C ALA A 58 6.41 10.15 -19.01
N ARG A 59 7.64 9.90 -19.47
CA ARG A 59 8.64 10.96 -19.71
C ARG A 59 8.17 11.99 -20.74
N VAL A 60 7.52 11.56 -21.82
CA VAL A 60 6.93 12.48 -22.82
C VAL A 60 5.79 13.31 -22.21
N THR A 61 4.93 12.70 -21.39
CA THR A 61 3.86 13.45 -20.70
C THR A 61 4.39 14.42 -19.64
N GLU A 62 5.51 14.11 -19.01
CA GLU A 62 6.19 14.96 -18.02
C GLU A 62 6.88 16.13 -18.71
N GLN A 63 7.57 15.89 -19.83
CA GLN A 63 8.16 16.96 -20.65
C GLN A 63 7.10 17.90 -21.25
N ARG A 64 5.92 17.38 -21.62
CA ARG A 64 4.76 18.22 -22.04
C ARG A 64 4.12 19.00 -20.89
N LYS A 65 4.35 18.61 -19.64
CA LYS A 65 3.89 19.34 -18.44
C LYS A 65 4.94 20.32 -17.92
N GLY A 66 6.24 20.05 -18.17
CA GLY A 66 7.38 20.88 -17.77
C GLY A 66 7.67 22.09 -18.66
N THR A 67 6.90 22.33 -19.74
CA THR A 67 6.98 23.59 -20.53
C THR A 67 6.09 24.71 -19.98
N LYS A 68 5.64 24.59 -18.72
CA LYS A 68 5.20 25.74 -17.92
C LYS A 68 6.34 26.10 -16.96
N PRO A 69 6.89 27.32 -16.98
CA PRO A 69 7.97 27.69 -16.08
C PRO A 69 7.40 27.91 -14.67
N ASP A 70 7.49 26.89 -13.83
CA ASP A 70 7.39 27.03 -12.37
C ASP A 70 8.82 27.10 -11.82
N ALA A 71 9.25 28.32 -11.48
CA ALA A 71 10.50 28.61 -10.79
C ALA A 71 10.31 28.45 -9.27
N ALA A 72 10.93 27.40 -8.70
CA ALA A 72 11.36 27.25 -7.30
C ALA A 72 11.81 25.78 -7.13
N SER A 73 12.93 25.40 -6.50
CA SER A 73 13.89 26.07 -5.62
C SER A 73 15.10 25.12 -5.51
N GLU A 74 16.32 25.63 -5.40
CA GLU A 74 17.39 24.93 -4.67
C GLU A 74 18.10 25.92 -3.74
N ASP A 75 18.10 25.53 -2.47
CA ASP A 75 18.64 26.23 -1.33
C ASP A 75 20.18 26.27 -1.36
N LYS A 76 20.76 27.43 -1.07
CA LYS A 76 22.09 27.52 -0.47
C LYS A 76 22.09 28.59 0.62
N GLU A 77 22.31 28.12 1.85
CA GLU A 77 22.70 28.89 3.03
C GLU A 77 23.78 29.91 2.71
N LEU A 78 23.64 31.15 3.18
CA LEU A 78 24.75 31.97 3.69
C LEU A 78 24.22 33.11 4.58
N GLY A 79 24.78 33.19 5.79
CA GLY A 79 25.19 34.46 6.39
C GLY A 79 24.14 35.28 7.14
N SER A 80 24.13 35.13 8.46
CA SER A 80 23.67 36.15 9.41
C SER A 80 24.38 37.48 9.16
N LEU A 81 23.62 38.56 8.93
CA LEU A 81 24.14 39.91 9.08
C LEU A 81 23.03 40.82 9.64
N GLU A 82 23.10 41.03 10.95
CA GLU A 82 22.39 42.08 11.65
C GLU A 82 22.81 43.44 11.08
N HIS A 83 21.87 44.29 10.68
CA HIS A 83 22.14 45.71 10.45
C HIS A 83 21.09 46.53 11.21
N ALA A 84 21.56 47.05 12.35
CA ALA A 84 20.88 48.03 13.16
C ALA A 84 20.71 49.34 12.38
N VAL A 85 19.59 50.00 12.67
CA VAL A 85 19.19 51.32 12.19
C VAL A 85 20.18 52.42 12.57
N ASN A 86 20.43 53.35 11.66
CA ASN A 86 20.73 54.77 11.95
C ASN A 86 20.52 55.62 10.67
N PRO A 87 19.68 56.68 10.69
CA PRO A 87 19.45 57.53 9.53
C PRO A 87 20.37 58.76 9.56
N THR A 88 21.38 58.80 8.70
CA THR A 88 22.11 60.03 8.40
C THR A 88 22.61 60.02 6.96
N THR A 89 22.42 61.17 6.29
CA THR A 89 23.00 61.59 5.00
C THR A 89 22.53 60.90 3.70
N GLY A 90 21.60 61.57 3.00
CA GLY A 90 21.89 62.16 1.67
C GLY A 90 22.04 61.27 0.43
N THR A 91 21.49 60.06 0.40
CA THR A 91 21.42 59.25 -0.84
C THR A 91 19.95 58.89 -1.15
N PRO A 92 19.55 58.76 -2.42
CA PRO A 92 18.17 58.38 -2.75
C PRO A 92 17.88 57.00 -2.16
N ASP A 93 17.00 56.99 -1.17
CA ASP A 93 16.53 55.80 -0.48
C ASP A 93 15.70 54.97 -1.47
N ILE A 94 16.35 54.02 -2.14
CA ILE A 94 15.69 53.09 -3.07
C ILE A 94 14.86 52.13 -2.22
N THR A 95 13.62 52.51 -1.93
CA THR A 95 12.65 51.62 -1.30
C THR A 95 12.22 50.57 -2.31
N TYR A 96 12.71 49.34 -2.16
CA TYR A 96 12.21 48.20 -2.94
C TYR A 96 10.77 47.92 -2.53
N GLY A 97 9.83 48.11 -3.46
CA GLY A 97 8.43 47.78 -3.24
C GLY A 97 8.29 46.32 -2.83
N THR A 98 7.78 46.05 -1.63
CA THR A 98 7.54 44.69 -1.15
C THR A 98 6.44 44.04 -2.01
N LEU A 99 6.83 43.05 -2.82
CA LEU A 99 5.88 42.24 -3.59
C LEU A 99 5.11 41.30 -2.65
N LEU A 100 3.89 41.66 -2.29
CA LEU A 100 2.98 40.80 -1.53
C LEU A 100 2.45 39.69 -2.44
N LEU A 101 2.98 38.48 -2.31
CA LEU A 101 2.51 37.31 -3.06
C LEU A 101 1.49 36.52 -2.21
N GLY A 102 0.20 36.82 -2.38
CA GLY A 102 -0.90 36.05 -1.77
C GLY A 102 -1.74 36.81 -0.75
N GLN A 103 -2.18 36.15 0.33
CA GLN A 103 -3.10 36.69 1.34
C GLN A 103 -2.42 37.42 2.50
N ASP A 104 -1.09 37.45 2.54
CA ASP A 104 -0.39 38.05 3.67
C ASP A 104 -0.46 39.57 3.57
N LYS A 105 -1.00 40.20 4.62
CA LYS A 105 -1.14 41.64 4.71
C LYS A 105 -0.06 42.16 5.65
N PHE A 106 0.83 43.01 5.13
CA PHE A 106 1.66 43.84 5.99
C PHE A 106 0.78 44.93 6.57
N THR A 107 0.63 44.93 7.90
CA THR A 107 -0.04 46.03 8.61
C THR A 107 0.85 46.39 9.78
N ASN A 108 1.24 47.66 9.90
CA ASN A 108 2.07 48.19 10.99
C ASN A 108 3.45 47.52 11.11
N GLY A 109 4.18 47.36 10.00
CA GLY A 109 5.56 46.85 10.02
C GLY A 109 5.72 45.34 10.26
N GLU A 110 4.65 44.62 10.58
CA GLU A 110 4.67 43.17 10.80
C GLU A 110 3.85 42.41 9.74
N LEU A 111 4.40 41.27 9.31
CA LEU A 111 3.74 40.33 8.40
C LEU A 111 2.66 39.56 9.18
N LYS A 112 1.39 39.92 9.01
CA LYS A 112 0.29 39.14 9.59
C LYS A 112 0.11 37.85 8.80
N LYS A 113 0.46 36.72 9.44
CA LYS A 113 0.15 35.37 8.95
C LYS A 113 -1.33 35.27 8.62
N SER A 114 -1.66 34.82 7.41
CA SER A 114 -3.03 34.53 7.00
C SER A 114 -3.80 33.73 8.07
N SER A 115 -4.98 34.23 8.45
CA SER A 115 -5.78 33.60 9.51
C SER A 115 -6.16 32.17 9.13
N LYS A 116 -6.25 31.26 10.11
CA LYS A 116 -6.72 29.87 9.90
C LYS A 116 -7.96 29.86 9.01
N ARG A 117 -7.98 28.95 8.02
CA ARG A 117 -9.08 28.82 7.06
C ARG A 117 -10.41 28.69 7.81
N LYS A 118 -11.34 29.60 7.54
CA LYS A 118 -12.70 29.52 8.09
C LYS A 118 -13.45 28.38 7.40
N GLY A 119 -14.00 27.46 8.19
CA GLY A 119 -14.89 26.38 7.72
C GLY A 119 -14.57 25.00 8.31
N PRO A 120 -15.45 24.01 8.11
CA PRO A 120 -15.22 22.65 8.57
C PRO A 120 -13.94 22.07 7.94
N THR A 121 -12.99 21.68 8.78
CA THR A 121 -11.74 21.06 8.31
C THR A 121 -11.90 19.55 8.08
N ASP A 122 -12.88 18.92 8.74
CA ASP A 122 -13.15 17.49 8.59
C ASP A 122 -14.32 17.20 7.63
N VAL A 123 -14.27 16.01 7.01
CA VAL A 123 -15.25 15.51 6.04
C VAL A 123 -16.64 15.33 6.67
N TYR A 124 -16.72 14.87 7.92
CA TYR A 124 -18.00 14.77 8.64
C TYR A 124 -18.58 16.16 8.95
N GLY A 125 -17.72 17.10 9.36
CA GLY A 125 -18.12 18.49 9.55
C GLY A 125 -18.62 19.14 8.25
N ALA A 126 -17.94 18.88 7.13
CA ALA A 126 -18.34 19.39 5.82
C ALA A 126 -19.72 18.86 5.38
N MET A 127 -19.99 17.56 5.60
CA MET A 127 -21.30 16.98 5.29
C MET A 127 -22.41 17.57 6.17
N LYS A 128 -22.17 17.69 7.49
CA LYS A 128 -23.12 18.30 8.42
C LYS A 128 -23.41 19.76 8.06
N HIS A 129 -22.39 20.49 7.61
CA HIS A 129 -22.54 21.87 7.16
C HIS A 129 -23.40 21.97 5.90
N LEU A 130 -23.25 21.04 4.94
CA LEU A 130 -24.12 20.98 3.77
C LEU A 130 -25.57 20.65 4.13
N GLU A 131 -25.78 19.70 5.04
CA GLU A 131 -27.11 19.35 5.54
C GLU A 131 -27.76 20.55 6.24
N ALA A 132 -27.02 21.25 7.10
CA ALA A 132 -27.51 22.47 7.75
C ALA A 132 -27.81 23.59 6.75
N LYS A 133 -26.98 23.75 5.71
CA LYS A 133 -27.21 24.74 4.64
C LYS A 133 -28.47 24.40 3.85
N ARG A 134 -28.70 23.13 3.52
CA ARG A 134 -29.91 22.67 2.82
C ARG A 134 -31.15 22.90 3.66
N ALA A 135 -31.14 22.46 4.92
CA ALA A 135 -32.25 22.68 5.84
C ALA A 135 -32.59 24.17 5.97
N ARG A 136 -31.59 25.05 6.00
CA ARG A 136 -31.81 26.51 6.02
C ARG A 136 -32.40 27.04 4.72
N VAL A 137 -31.95 26.57 3.56
CA VAL A 137 -32.49 27.01 2.25
C VAL A 137 -33.92 26.51 2.07
N GLU A 138 -34.23 25.31 2.54
CA GLU A 138 -35.57 24.71 2.45
C GLU A 138 -36.64 25.52 3.19
N GLN A 139 -36.28 26.24 4.27
CA GLN A 139 -37.17 27.07 5.08
C GLN A 139 -37.63 28.38 4.40
N TYR A 140 -36.98 28.83 3.33
CA TYR A 140 -37.33 30.08 2.65
C TYR A 140 -38.35 29.87 1.52
N ASP A 141 -38.92 30.95 1.01
CA ASP A 141 -39.81 30.95 -0.16
C ASP A 141 -39.02 30.70 -1.47
N GLU A 142 -39.67 30.19 -2.51
CA GLU A 142 -39.02 29.82 -3.78
C GLU A 142 -38.26 30.97 -4.46
N GLU A 143 -38.78 32.20 -4.38
CA GLU A 143 -38.10 33.38 -4.92
C GLU A 143 -36.80 33.69 -4.16
N LYS A 144 -36.82 33.54 -2.84
CA LYS A 144 -35.63 33.73 -1.99
C LYS A 144 -34.64 32.59 -2.21
N LYS A 145 -35.10 31.34 -2.41
CA LYS A 145 -34.23 30.20 -2.76
C LYS A 145 -33.43 30.47 -4.03
N LYS A 146 -34.11 30.90 -5.11
CA LYS A 146 -33.45 31.23 -6.38
C LYS A 146 -32.40 32.34 -6.23
N LYS A 147 -32.75 33.43 -5.53
CA LYS A 147 -31.79 34.53 -5.23
C LYS A 147 -30.57 34.04 -4.43
N ILE A 148 -30.79 33.17 -3.43
CA ILE A 148 -29.71 32.58 -2.63
C ILE A 148 -28.83 31.68 -3.50
N GLU A 149 -29.42 30.82 -4.34
CA GLU A 149 -28.70 29.93 -5.25
C GLU A 149 -27.85 30.72 -6.26
N GLU A 150 -28.41 31.75 -6.88
CA GLU A 150 -27.69 32.66 -7.76
C GLU A 150 -26.51 33.32 -7.02
N SER A 151 -26.76 33.89 -5.84
CA SER A 151 -25.69 34.49 -5.05
C SER A 151 -24.60 33.47 -4.69
N ASP A 152 -24.96 32.26 -4.27
CA ASP A 152 -24.04 31.18 -3.89
C ASP A 152 -23.20 30.70 -5.07
N THR A 153 -23.77 30.65 -6.27
CA THR A 153 -23.04 30.27 -7.49
C THR A 153 -21.97 31.30 -7.84
N TRP A 154 -22.29 32.59 -7.80
CA TRP A 154 -21.31 33.65 -8.02
C TRP A 154 -20.23 33.68 -6.95
N HIS A 155 -20.58 33.55 -5.67
CA HIS A 155 -19.60 33.46 -4.58
C HIS A 155 -18.69 32.24 -4.74
N ARG A 156 -19.22 31.09 -5.16
CA ARG A 156 -18.44 29.89 -5.44
C ARG A 156 -17.42 30.13 -6.55
N VAL A 157 -17.84 30.75 -7.65
CA VAL A 157 -16.96 31.06 -8.79
C VAL A 157 -15.84 32.01 -8.34
N LEU A 158 -16.18 33.05 -7.58
CA LEU A 158 -15.20 34.01 -7.05
C LEU A 158 -14.17 33.32 -6.13
N LEU A 159 -14.61 32.47 -5.20
CA LEU A 159 -13.71 31.72 -4.31
C LEU A 159 -12.83 30.73 -5.08
N GLN A 160 -13.36 30.11 -6.13
CA GLN A 160 -12.57 29.23 -7.00
C GLN A 160 -11.52 30.00 -7.79
N ALA A 161 -11.86 31.20 -8.29
CA ALA A 161 -10.92 32.10 -8.96
C ALA A 161 -9.82 32.61 -8.02
N GLU A 162 -10.14 32.86 -6.74
CA GLU A 162 -9.15 33.14 -5.68
C GLU A 162 -8.25 31.93 -5.38
N GLY A 163 -8.58 30.74 -5.87
CA GLY A 163 -7.81 29.50 -5.66
C GLY A 163 -8.19 28.74 -4.38
N LYS A 164 -9.29 29.11 -3.71
CA LYS A 164 -9.80 28.36 -2.55
C LYS A 164 -10.48 27.07 -3.01
N LYS A 165 -9.99 25.93 -2.50
CA LYS A 165 -10.55 24.60 -2.76
C LYS A 165 -11.83 24.40 -1.95
N LEU A 166 -12.99 24.49 -2.60
CA LEU A 166 -14.30 24.29 -1.98
C LEU A 166 -14.68 22.79 -1.93
N GLN A 167 -15.05 22.28 -0.75
CA GLN A 167 -15.40 20.87 -0.53
C GLN A 167 -16.89 20.67 -0.25
N ASP A 168 -17.74 21.10 -1.19
CA ASP A 168 -19.19 21.18 -0.98
C ASP A 168 -19.99 20.09 -1.73
N ASN A 169 -19.30 19.14 -2.37
CA ASN A 169 -19.93 18.11 -3.19
C ASN A 169 -20.29 16.87 -2.36
N GLU A 170 -21.58 16.65 -2.09
CA GLU A 170 -22.05 15.53 -1.27
C GLU A 170 -21.62 14.14 -1.75
N LYS A 171 -21.71 13.89 -3.07
CA LYS A 171 -21.31 12.60 -3.66
C LYS A 171 -19.82 12.34 -3.41
N LEU A 172 -19.00 13.39 -3.40
CA LEU A 172 -17.56 13.28 -3.14
C LEU A 172 -17.30 13.11 -1.65
N LEU A 173 -17.98 13.88 -0.78
CA LEU A 173 -17.87 13.76 0.67
C LEU A 173 -18.29 12.36 1.17
N LYS A 174 -19.40 11.81 0.67
CA LYS A 174 -19.82 10.43 0.99
C LYS A 174 -18.79 9.40 0.54
N LYS A 175 -18.13 9.61 -0.61
CA LYS A 175 -17.05 8.73 -1.09
C LYS A 175 -15.80 8.85 -0.21
N THR A 176 -15.41 10.05 0.20
CA THR A 176 -14.25 10.25 1.05
C THR A 176 -14.48 9.71 2.46
N MET A 177 -15.68 9.84 3.02
CA MET A 177 -16.08 9.15 4.26
C MET A 177 -15.88 7.65 4.17
N LYS A 178 -16.47 7.01 3.15
CA LYS A 178 -16.33 5.56 2.93
C LYS A 178 -14.88 5.13 2.74
N ARG A 179 -14.04 5.95 2.12
CA ARG A 179 -12.59 5.68 1.99
C ARG A 179 -11.89 5.72 3.35
N LYS A 180 -12.12 6.78 4.14
CA LYS A 180 -11.58 6.90 5.50
C LYS A 180 -12.01 5.73 6.37
N GLU A 181 -13.29 5.36 6.34
CA GLU A 181 -13.80 4.20 7.09
C GLU A 181 -13.14 2.88 6.66
N LYS A 182 -12.97 2.67 5.35
CA LYS A 182 -12.26 1.48 4.84
C LYS A 182 -10.81 1.44 5.31
N GLU A 183 -10.11 2.57 5.29
CA GLU A 183 -8.73 2.68 5.78
C GLU A 183 -8.64 2.39 7.28
N LYS A 184 -9.59 2.88 8.08
CA LYS A 184 -9.67 2.55 9.51
C LYS A 184 -9.99 1.07 9.74
N LYS A 185 -10.84 0.46 8.91
CA LYS A 185 -11.13 -0.98 8.96
C LYS A 185 -9.89 -1.82 8.60
N THR A 186 -9.18 -1.50 7.54
CA THR A 186 -7.97 -2.25 7.13
C THR A 186 -6.86 -2.11 8.15
N SER A 187 -6.63 -0.90 8.69
CA SER A 187 -5.64 -0.70 9.75
C SER A 187 -6.02 -1.43 11.05
N SER A 188 -7.28 -1.41 11.45
CA SER A 188 -7.78 -2.19 12.60
C SER A 188 -7.56 -3.69 12.41
N MET A 189 -7.95 -4.24 11.25
CA MET A 189 -7.74 -5.66 10.94
C MET A 189 -6.25 -6.04 10.92
N ALA A 190 -5.39 -5.20 10.34
CA ALA A 190 -3.96 -5.44 10.32
C ALA A 190 -3.35 -5.45 11.73
N TRP A 191 -3.81 -4.57 12.63
CA TRP A 191 -3.40 -4.57 14.02
C TRP A 191 -3.88 -5.81 14.78
N LEU A 192 -5.12 -6.23 14.56
CA LEU A 192 -5.64 -7.48 15.14
C LEU A 192 -4.86 -8.70 14.65
N GLU A 193 -4.51 -8.75 13.36
CA GLU A 193 -3.70 -9.83 12.79
C GLU A 193 -2.28 -9.85 13.39
N ARG A 194 -1.64 -8.68 13.54
CA ARG A 194 -0.34 -8.58 14.22
C ARG A 194 -0.40 -9.09 15.66
N ASN A 195 -1.41 -8.68 16.42
CA ASN A 195 -1.58 -9.16 17.80
C ASN A 195 -1.80 -10.67 17.85
N LYS A 196 -2.64 -11.21 16.95
CA LYS A 196 -2.82 -12.67 16.80
C LYS A 196 -1.50 -13.38 16.47
N ALA A 197 -0.70 -12.85 15.56
CA ALA A 197 0.60 -13.41 15.21
C ALA A 197 1.56 -13.39 16.42
N VAL A 198 1.59 -12.31 17.19
CA VAL A 198 2.38 -12.22 18.43
C VAL A 198 1.94 -13.31 19.42
N HIS A 199 0.64 -13.42 19.71
CA HIS A 199 0.13 -14.46 20.61
C HIS A 199 0.43 -15.88 20.10
N GLN A 200 0.29 -16.14 18.79
CA GLN A 200 0.63 -17.43 18.20
C GLN A 200 2.13 -17.74 18.34
N THR A 201 3.02 -16.78 18.10
CA THR A 201 4.47 -17.00 18.25
C THR A 201 4.85 -17.26 19.71
N MET A 202 4.24 -16.56 20.66
CA MET A 202 4.41 -16.81 22.09
C MET A 202 3.93 -18.23 22.46
N ALA A 203 2.72 -18.60 22.05
CA ALA A 203 2.17 -19.93 22.30
C ALA A 203 3.02 -21.04 21.67
N GLN A 204 3.53 -20.85 20.45
CA GLN A 204 4.43 -21.81 19.80
C GLN A 204 5.75 -21.97 20.57
N ARG A 205 6.32 -20.87 21.09
CA ARG A 205 7.54 -20.93 21.92
C ARG A 205 7.28 -21.68 23.23
N GLN A 206 6.14 -21.43 23.87
CA GLN A 206 5.73 -22.14 25.09
C GLN A 206 5.53 -23.63 24.82
N LYS A 207 4.77 -24.00 23.76
CA LYS A 207 4.60 -25.40 23.34
C LYS A 207 5.92 -26.12 23.07
N LYS A 208 6.84 -25.49 22.33
CA LYS A 208 8.19 -26.05 22.11
C LYS A 208 8.96 -26.27 23.41
N ARG A 209 8.81 -25.37 24.39
CA ARG A 209 9.44 -25.52 25.71
C ARG A 209 8.82 -26.68 26.49
N GLU A 210 7.49 -26.80 26.49
CA GLU A 210 6.77 -27.90 27.13
C GLU A 210 7.15 -29.25 26.52
N GLU A 211 7.15 -29.36 25.19
CA GLU A 211 7.59 -30.55 24.48
C GLU A 211 9.04 -30.93 24.82
N ASN A 212 9.95 -29.95 24.88
CA ASN A 212 11.34 -30.20 25.25
C ASN A 212 11.49 -30.64 26.72
N LEU A 213 10.69 -30.07 27.64
CA LEU A 213 10.66 -30.48 29.04
C LEU A 213 10.06 -31.88 29.21
N GLN A 214 9.01 -32.21 28.46
CA GLN A 214 8.42 -33.56 28.41
C GLN A 214 9.45 -34.56 27.90
N LYS A 215 10.10 -34.30 26.76
CA LYS A 215 11.20 -35.14 26.23
C LYS A 215 12.31 -35.37 27.25
N ARG A 216 12.70 -34.33 28.02
CA ARG A 216 13.68 -34.46 29.11
C ARG A 216 13.16 -35.28 30.30
N ARG A 217 11.88 -35.20 30.64
CA ARG A 217 11.26 -36.02 31.69
C ARG A 217 11.18 -37.48 31.25
N ASP A 218 10.80 -37.74 30.00
CA ASP A 218 10.65 -39.08 29.45
C ASP A 218 12.01 -39.77 29.28
N SER A 219 13.05 -39.06 28.83
CA SER A 219 14.41 -39.61 28.77
C SER A 219 15.01 -39.94 30.14
N LYS A 220 14.70 -39.14 31.17
CA LYS A 220 15.07 -39.48 32.56
C LYS A 220 14.35 -40.73 33.05
N LYS A 221 13.05 -40.87 32.74
CA LYS A 221 12.26 -42.06 33.09
C LYS A 221 12.74 -43.32 32.35
N SER A 222 13.11 -43.21 31.07
CA SER A 222 13.61 -44.34 30.28
C SER A 222 15.02 -44.76 30.73
N ASN A 223 15.93 -43.81 31.02
CA ASN A 223 17.26 -44.13 31.55
C ASN A 223 17.21 -44.82 32.92
N LYS A 224 16.24 -44.48 33.78
CA LYS A 224 16.04 -45.19 35.05
C LYS A 224 15.52 -46.62 34.86
N LYS A 225 14.82 -46.90 33.76
CA LYS A 225 14.36 -48.26 33.40
C LYS A 225 15.44 -49.08 32.68
N SER A 226 16.32 -48.47 31.89
CA SER A 226 17.42 -49.17 31.20
C SER A 226 18.62 -49.45 32.10
N ALA A 227 18.92 -48.57 33.07
CA ALA A 227 19.97 -48.82 34.06
C ALA A 227 19.69 -50.05 34.95
N LYS A 228 18.42 -50.49 35.04
CA LYS A 228 18.05 -51.72 35.76
C LYS A 228 18.19 -53.01 34.93
N LYS A 229 18.61 -52.91 33.65
CA LYS A 229 18.77 -54.07 32.73
C LYS A 229 20.19 -54.26 32.18
N SER A 230 21.16 -53.43 32.55
CA SER A 230 22.50 -53.41 31.93
C SER A 230 23.64 -53.96 32.82
N ASP A 231 23.37 -54.90 33.74
CA ASP A 231 24.41 -55.61 34.51
C ASP A 231 24.96 -56.88 33.81
N LYS A 232 24.99 -56.90 32.48
CA LYS A 232 25.69 -57.99 31.75
C LYS A 232 26.48 -57.43 30.57
N LYS A 233 27.74 -57.06 30.85
CA LYS A 233 28.79 -56.83 29.85
C LYS A 233 29.06 -58.11 29.06
N PRO A 234 29.42 -57.97 27.77
CA PRO A 234 30.61 -58.67 27.31
C PRO A 234 31.61 -57.73 26.64
N ASP A 235 32.86 -58.20 26.66
CA ASP A 235 34.11 -57.52 26.41
C ASP A 235 34.48 -57.45 24.91
N LYS A 236 35.34 -56.46 24.59
CA LYS A 236 36.31 -56.35 23.49
C LYS A 236 35.93 -56.31 21.99
N LYS A 237 36.57 -55.31 21.36
CA LYS A 237 37.20 -55.25 20.01
C LYS A 237 36.27 -55.30 18.78
N SER A 238 36.22 -54.20 18.05
CA SER A 238 37.05 -54.07 16.83
C SER A 238 36.92 -52.70 16.20
N ASP A 239 38.09 -52.21 15.84
CA ASP A 239 38.41 -51.06 15.04
C ASP A 239 37.84 -51.21 13.62
N LYS A 240 36.93 -50.33 13.20
CA LYS A 240 36.62 -50.10 11.77
C LYS A 240 36.33 -48.63 11.52
N ARG A 241 37.38 -47.93 11.09
CA ARG A 241 37.32 -46.76 10.21
C ARG A 241 36.31 -47.05 9.09
N PHE A 242 35.26 -46.23 8.97
CA PHE A 242 34.46 -46.18 7.74
C PHE A 242 34.07 -44.74 7.42
N ASP A 243 34.60 -44.30 6.29
CA ASP A 243 34.52 -43.03 5.59
C ASP A 243 33.09 -42.47 5.53
N LYS A 244 32.89 -41.25 6.05
CA LYS A 244 31.60 -40.54 6.03
C LYS A 244 31.54 -39.62 4.80
N LYS A 245 31.57 -40.19 3.60
CA LYS A 245 31.16 -39.50 2.37
C LYS A 245 29.66 -39.65 2.15
N ASN A 246 28.99 -38.49 2.11
CA ASN A 246 27.76 -38.16 1.38
C ASN A 246 26.63 -39.21 1.29
N LYS A 247 25.53 -38.94 2.00
CA LYS A 247 24.18 -39.36 1.56
C LYS A 247 23.15 -38.27 1.86
N LYS A 248 22.76 -37.53 0.83
CA LYS A 248 21.56 -36.68 0.82
C LYS A 248 20.30 -37.57 0.93
N PRO A 249 19.23 -37.15 1.62
CA PRO A 249 18.00 -37.93 1.72
C PRO A 249 17.18 -37.84 0.42
N LYS A 250 16.68 -38.97 -0.08
CA LYS A 250 15.64 -39.01 -1.14
C LYS A 250 14.26 -38.80 -0.51
N PRO A 251 13.31 -38.13 -1.21
CA PRO A 251 11.96 -37.93 -0.71
C PRO A 251 11.12 -39.21 -0.81
N SER A 252 10.34 -39.48 0.24
CA SER A 252 9.38 -40.58 0.33
C SER A 252 8.23 -40.40 -0.66
N LYS A 253 7.99 -41.40 -1.51
CA LYS A 253 6.71 -41.57 -2.21
C LYS A 253 5.76 -42.31 -1.26
N GLY A 254 4.68 -41.64 -0.87
CA GLY A 254 3.54 -42.26 -0.20
C GLY A 254 2.74 -43.14 -1.16
N LYS A 255 2.25 -44.26 -0.65
CA LYS A 255 1.12 -45.01 -1.20
C LYS A 255 -0.17 -44.23 -0.99
#